data_AF-A0A4R5VYK8-F1
#
_entry.id   AF-A0A4R5VYK8-F1
#
_cell.length_a   1.000
_cell.length_b   1.000
_cell.length_c   1.000
_cell.angle_alpha   90.00
_cell.angle_beta   90.00
_cell.angle_gamma   90.00
#
_symmetry.space_group_name_H-M   'P 1'
#
loop_
_entity.id
_entity.type
_entity.pdbx_description
1 polymer ?
#
loop_
_entity_poly.entity_id
_entity_poly.type
_entity_poly.pdbx_seq_one_letter_code
_entity_poly.pdbx_strand_id
1 'polypeptide(L)'
;MNTDQAYALLMDAGVKEETSIVTIRRWLRERKIYFEGKGNRNNEYIIDNMEQALFMLKDAGVAESDSAQIVGRWLSEGKIKNVRNRKKNTVTDPSRAETNPFLNNPQDQLKIIQQLKEKINAQNEHIKGMEQLHKTSIYTLKQQRDKLNREVAILESEKSEIQNESMNLLRENRDLRNEILKLKQDPSYRTKRIPESKPSTSQPKTHHFRQKLGLSKTATEKEIVTSYKKLLKITHPDHGGNAAAFHYIKTDYDHFRNSNRD
;
A
#
# COMPACT_ATOMS: atom_id res chain seq x y z
N MET A 1 -9.93 -4.75 -19.13
CA MET A 1 -8.82 -5.37 -19.87
C MET A 1 -7.76 -5.81 -18.87
N ASN A 2 -7.32 -7.06 -18.92
CA ASN A 2 -6.32 -7.62 -18.01
C ASN A 2 -4.88 -7.37 -18.52
N THR A 3 -3.86 -7.77 -17.75
CA THR A 3 -2.45 -7.57 -18.11
C THR A 3 -2.01 -8.30 -19.37
N ASP A 4 -2.49 -9.53 -19.57
CA ASP A 4 -2.06 -10.39 -20.68
C ASP A 4 -2.70 -9.91 -22.00
N GLN A 5 -3.95 -9.43 -21.94
CA GLN A 5 -4.64 -8.74 -23.03
C GLN A 5 -3.96 -7.42 -23.38
N ALA A 6 -3.56 -6.63 -22.37
CA ALA A 6 -2.84 -5.38 -22.60
C ALA A 6 -1.50 -5.63 -23.29
N TYR A 7 -0.81 -6.71 -22.90
CA TYR A 7 0.44 -7.13 -23.52
C TYR A 7 0.23 -7.58 -24.96
N ALA A 8 -0.74 -8.47 -25.21
CA ALA A 8 -1.07 -8.92 -26.55
C ALA A 8 -1.43 -7.76 -27.50
N LEU A 9 -2.18 -6.77 -27.01
CA LEU A 9 -2.53 -5.56 -27.75
C LEU A 9 -1.29 -4.77 -28.17
N LEU A 10 -0.34 -4.54 -27.24
CA LEU A 10 0.87 -3.78 -27.52
C LEU A 10 1.82 -4.53 -28.47
N MET A 11 1.92 -5.85 -28.33
CA MET A 11 2.69 -6.68 -29.24
C MET A 11 2.09 -6.70 -30.65
N ASP A 12 0.76 -6.76 -30.79
CA ASP A 12 0.09 -6.68 -32.10
C ASP A 12 0.25 -5.29 -32.72
N ALA A 13 0.34 -4.25 -31.90
CA ALA A 13 0.65 -2.89 -32.35
C ALA A 13 2.12 -2.68 -32.77
N GLY A 14 2.97 -3.70 -32.67
CA GLY A 14 4.40 -3.62 -33.03
C GLY A 14 5.26 -2.89 -32.00
N VAL A 15 4.76 -2.72 -30.77
CA VAL A 15 5.53 -2.12 -29.68
C VAL A 15 6.57 -3.13 -29.18
N LYS A 16 7.82 -2.68 -28.99
CA LYS A 16 8.90 -3.52 -28.46
C LYS A 16 8.55 -4.06 -27.07
N GLU A 17 8.93 -5.31 -26.79
CA GLU A 17 8.64 -6.00 -25.53
C GLU A 17 9.03 -5.18 -24.28
N GLU A 18 10.22 -4.56 -24.29
CA GLU A 18 10.71 -3.70 -23.20
C GLU A 18 9.76 -2.52 -22.94
N THR A 19 9.32 -1.84 -24.00
CA THR A 19 8.40 -0.71 -23.93
C THR A 19 7.00 -1.16 -23.51
N SER A 20 6.57 -2.34 -23.96
CA SER A 20 5.29 -2.95 -23.61
C SER A 20 5.23 -3.25 -22.10
N ILE A 21 6.28 -3.85 -21.53
CA ILE A 21 6.36 -4.16 -20.10
C ILE A 21 6.33 -2.90 -19.25
N VAL A 22 7.08 -1.85 -19.64
CA VAL A 22 7.09 -0.56 -18.91
C VAL A 22 5.71 0.09 -18.95
N THR A 23 5.06 0.08 -20.11
CA THR A 23 3.72 0.65 -20.31
C THR A 23 2.67 -0.08 -19.45
N ILE A 24 2.69 -1.41 -19.41
CA ILE A 24 1.77 -2.22 -18.59
C ILE A 24 1.98 -1.95 -17.10
N ARG A 25 3.23 -1.88 -16.64
CA ARG A 25 3.53 -1.51 -15.23
C ARG A 25 3.03 -0.11 -14.89
N ARG A 26 3.06 0.83 -15.84
CA ARG A 26 2.48 2.16 -15.67
C ARG A 26 0.95 2.09 -15.61
N TRP A 27 0.31 1.38 -16.53
CA TRP A 27 -1.15 1.22 -16.57
C TRP A 27 -1.72 0.50 -15.34
N LEU A 28 -0.98 -0.44 -14.75
CA LEU A 28 -1.34 -1.06 -13.47
C LEU A 28 -1.31 -0.05 -12.31
N ARG A 29 -0.28 0.80 -12.24
CA ARG A 29 -0.19 1.87 -11.22
C ARG A 29 -1.31 2.90 -11.38
N GLU A 30 -1.65 3.22 -12.63
CA GLU A 30 -2.72 4.16 -12.99
C GLU A 30 -4.13 3.54 -12.96
N ARG A 31 -4.25 2.25 -12.62
CA ARG A 31 -5.52 1.49 -12.59
C ARG A 31 -6.29 1.50 -13.93
N LYS A 32 -5.59 1.69 -15.05
CA LYS A 32 -6.15 1.59 -16.42
C LYS A 32 -6.42 0.14 -16.82
N ILE A 33 -5.67 -0.80 -16.25
CA ILE A 33 -5.82 -2.25 -16.42
C ILE A 33 -5.76 -2.92 -15.04
N TYR A 34 -6.25 -4.16 -14.95
CA TYR A 34 -6.19 -4.96 -13.73
C TYR A 34 -5.33 -6.20 -13.92
N PHE A 35 -4.76 -6.70 -12.83
CA PHE A 35 -4.05 -7.98 -12.81
C PHE A 35 -5.05 -9.12 -12.56
N GLU A 36 -5.04 -10.12 -13.42
CA GLU A 36 -5.85 -11.33 -13.29
C GLU A 36 -4.92 -12.48 -12.90
N GLY A 37 -5.21 -13.16 -11.79
CA GLY A 37 -4.41 -14.30 -11.31
C GLY A 37 -4.47 -15.50 -12.27
N LYS A 38 -3.75 -16.60 -11.96
CA LYS A 38 -3.56 -17.82 -12.80
C LYS A 38 -4.86 -18.60 -13.17
N GLY A 39 -5.88 -17.95 -13.72
CA GLY A 39 -7.12 -18.55 -14.19
C GLY A 39 -7.54 -17.84 -15.46
N ASN A 40 -7.45 -18.57 -16.59
CA ASN A 40 -7.85 -18.17 -17.94
C ASN A 40 -6.91 -17.17 -18.66
N ARG A 41 -5.93 -17.70 -19.41
CA ARG A 41 -5.07 -16.94 -20.35
C ARG A 41 -5.81 -16.64 -21.66
N ASN A 42 -7.00 -16.04 -21.56
CA ASN A 42 -7.69 -15.58 -22.75
C ASN A 42 -7.00 -14.28 -23.20
N ASN A 43 -6.01 -14.44 -24.08
CA ASN A 43 -5.24 -13.34 -24.68
C ASN A 43 -6.04 -12.58 -25.75
N GLU A 44 -7.26 -13.03 -26.04
CA GLU A 44 -8.17 -12.33 -26.93
C GLU A 44 -8.68 -11.08 -26.22
N TYR A 45 -8.33 -9.92 -26.78
CA TYR A 45 -8.75 -8.61 -26.29
C TYR A 45 -9.79 -8.05 -27.25
N ILE A 46 -10.87 -7.51 -26.68
CA ILE A 46 -11.88 -6.78 -27.43
C ILE A 46 -11.91 -5.37 -26.87
N ILE A 47 -11.53 -4.39 -27.68
CA ILE A 47 -11.53 -2.98 -27.31
C ILE A 47 -12.94 -2.42 -27.49
N ASP A 48 -13.44 -1.65 -26.53
CA ASP A 48 -14.84 -1.23 -26.53
C ASP A 48 -15.14 -0.15 -27.58
N ASN A 49 -14.17 0.70 -27.92
CA ASN A 49 -14.32 1.68 -28.99
C ASN A 49 -12.98 2.06 -29.67
N MET A 50 -13.08 2.71 -30.84
CA MET A 50 -11.94 3.16 -31.63
C MET A 50 -11.09 4.22 -30.90
N GLU A 51 -11.74 5.12 -30.15
CA GLU A 51 -11.07 6.21 -29.43
C GLU A 51 -10.17 5.68 -28.30
N GLN A 52 -10.61 4.64 -27.59
CA GLN A 52 -9.84 3.95 -26.58
C GLN A 52 -8.61 3.28 -27.21
N ALA A 53 -8.76 2.62 -28.37
CA ALA A 53 -7.61 2.03 -29.07
C ALA A 53 -6.55 3.09 -29.44
N LEU A 54 -6.99 4.23 -30.01
CA LEU A 54 -6.09 5.34 -30.36
C LEU A 54 -5.41 5.94 -29.13
N PHE A 55 -6.16 6.14 -28.04
CA PHE A 55 -5.61 6.65 -26.79
C PHE A 55 -4.56 5.72 -26.21
N MET A 56 -4.80 4.42 -26.21
CA MET A 56 -3.87 3.41 -25.68
C MET A 56 -2.59 3.32 -26.50
N LEU A 57 -2.68 3.42 -27.83
CA LEU A 57 -1.52 3.45 -28.73
C LEU A 57 -0.70 4.72 -28.56
N LYS A 58 -1.37 5.87 -28.46
CA LYS A 58 -0.72 7.16 -28.18
C LYS A 58 0.00 7.15 -26.83
N ASP A 59 -0.64 6.59 -25.80
CA ASP A 59 -0.06 6.48 -24.46
C ASP A 59 1.13 5.50 -24.44
N ALA A 60 1.13 4.48 -25.30
CA ALA A 60 2.24 3.55 -25.51
C ALA A 60 3.39 4.13 -26.38
N GLY A 61 3.24 5.34 -26.90
CA GLY A 61 4.26 6.01 -27.71
C GLY A 61 4.28 5.62 -29.20
N VAL A 62 3.19 5.05 -29.71
CA VAL A 62 3.03 4.75 -31.14
C VAL A 62 2.71 6.04 -31.91
N ALA A 63 3.35 6.24 -33.06
CA ALA A 63 3.11 7.40 -33.91
C ALA A 63 1.65 7.47 -34.42
N GLU A 64 1.14 8.68 -34.61
CA GLU A 64 -0.28 8.91 -34.99
C GLU A 64 -0.62 8.38 -36.40
N SER A 65 0.38 8.32 -37.30
CA SER A 65 0.27 7.68 -38.61
C SER A 65 0.07 6.17 -38.50
N ASP A 66 0.82 5.54 -37.60
CA ASP A 66 0.88 4.09 -37.46
C ASP A 66 -0.30 3.60 -36.63
N SER A 67 -0.71 4.39 -35.63
CA SER A 67 -1.86 4.08 -34.79
C SER A 67 -3.17 4.04 -35.59
N ALA A 68 -3.36 4.95 -36.56
CA ALA A 68 -4.52 4.94 -37.45
C ALA A 68 -4.54 3.68 -38.35
N GLN A 69 -3.39 3.24 -38.86
CA GLN A 69 -3.28 2.03 -39.66
C GLN A 69 -3.54 0.76 -38.83
N ILE A 70 -2.96 0.68 -37.64
CA ILE A 70 -3.14 -0.44 -36.69
C ILE A 70 -4.61 -0.54 -36.27
N VAL A 71 -5.25 0.58 -35.92
CA VAL A 71 -6.67 0.61 -35.54
C VAL A 71 -7.57 0.24 -36.71
N GLY A 72 -7.24 0.65 -37.94
CA GLY A 72 -7.92 0.22 -39.16
C GLY A 72 -7.83 -1.29 -39.39
N ARG A 73 -6.65 -1.88 -39.14
CA ARG A 73 -6.43 -3.33 -39.19
C ARG A 73 -7.27 -4.06 -38.14
N TRP A 74 -7.23 -3.62 -36.88
CA TRP A 74 -8.02 -4.19 -35.79
C TRP A 74 -9.53 -4.10 -35.99
N LEU A 75 -9.99 -3.01 -36.62
CA LEU A 75 -11.38 -2.86 -37.02
C LEU A 75 -11.80 -3.89 -38.08
N SER A 76 -10.89 -4.21 -39.01
CA SER A 76 -11.11 -5.20 -40.06
C SER A 76 -11.05 -6.64 -39.52
N GLU A 77 -10.22 -6.86 -38.50
CA GLU A 77 -10.07 -8.14 -37.79
C GLU A 77 -11.15 -8.38 -36.71
N GLY A 78 -12.06 -7.42 -36.48
CA GLY A 78 -13.13 -7.55 -35.49
C GLY A 78 -12.70 -7.42 -34.03
N LYS A 79 -11.46 -6.99 -33.77
CA LYS A 79 -10.88 -6.81 -32.41
C LYS A 79 -11.38 -5.57 -31.68
N ILE A 80 -12.13 -4.71 -32.35
CA ILE A 80 -12.77 -3.51 -31.78
C ILE A 80 -14.28 -3.69 -31.88
N LYS A 81 -15.00 -3.58 -30.74
CA LYS A 81 -16.45 -3.48 -30.73
C LYS A 81 -16.86 -2.25 -31.54
N ASN A 82 -17.46 -2.48 -32.69
CA ASN A 82 -18.06 -1.42 -33.47
C ASN A 82 -19.25 -0.83 -32.69
N VAL A 83 -19.05 0.31 -32.01
CA VAL A 83 -20.16 1.18 -31.54
C VAL A 83 -20.84 1.90 -32.72
N ARG A 84 -20.54 1.50 -33.97
CA ARG A 84 -21.06 2.12 -35.18
C ARG A 84 -21.64 1.07 -36.12
N ASN A 85 -22.92 0.76 -35.93
CA ASN A 85 -23.81 0.55 -37.07
C ASN A 85 -23.91 1.87 -37.86
N ARG A 86 -22.85 2.24 -38.58
CA ARG A 86 -22.99 3.13 -39.73
C ARG A 86 -22.46 2.38 -40.93
N LYS A 87 -23.41 1.97 -41.76
CA LYS A 87 -23.30 1.83 -43.21
C LYS A 87 -22.01 2.46 -43.74
N LYS A 88 -21.02 1.64 -44.06
CA LYS A 88 -20.07 1.98 -45.11
C LYS A 88 -20.76 1.64 -46.42
N ASN A 89 -21.56 2.57 -46.95
CA ASN A 89 -21.90 2.54 -48.36
C ASN A 89 -20.79 3.32 -49.07
N THR A 90 -20.03 2.55 -49.83
CA THR A 90 -19.22 2.95 -50.96
C THR A 90 -19.96 3.94 -51.86
N VAL A 91 -19.22 4.97 -52.28
CA VAL A 91 -19.48 5.83 -53.45
C VAL A 91 -20.82 6.59 -53.45
N THR A 92 -20.67 7.90 -53.32
CA THR A 92 -21.72 8.92 -53.40
C THR A 92 -22.51 8.83 -54.71
N ASP A 93 -23.78 8.47 -54.61
CA ASP A 93 -24.80 8.72 -55.64
C ASP A 93 -25.96 9.46 -54.94
N PRO A 94 -26.30 10.71 -55.31
CA PRO A 94 -27.11 11.61 -54.48
C PRO A 94 -28.62 11.40 -54.61
N SER A 95 -29.09 10.22 -55.02
CA SER A 95 -30.52 9.97 -55.26
C SER A 95 -31.01 8.72 -54.54
N ARG A 96 -31.25 8.86 -53.23
CA ARG A 96 -32.26 8.11 -52.45
C ARG A 96 -32.22 8.60 -51.02
N ALA A 97 -33.08 9.57 -50.72
CA ALA A 97 -33.49 9.82 -49.35
C ALA A 97 -34.22 8.56 -48.84
N GLU A 98 -33.50 7.74 -48.08
CA GLU A 98 -34.11 6.65 -47.32
C GLU A 98 -34.99 7.27 -46.22
N THR A 99 -36.27 7.40 -46.50
CA THR A 99 -37.29 7.63 -45.47
C THR A 99 -37.35 6.40 -44.58
N ASN A 100 -36.84 6.52 -43.35
CA ASN A 100 -37.03 5.52 -42.31
C ASN A 100 -38.55 5.28 -42.11
N PRO A 101 -39.05 4.04 -42.24
CA PRO A 101 -40.50 3.75 -42.25
C PRO A 101 -41.21 3.89 -40.89
N PHE A 102 -40.52 4.38 -39.85
CA PHE A 102 -41.06 4.55 -38.49
C PHE A 102 -41.49 5.98 -38.14
N LEU A 103 -41.45 6.92 -39.09
CA LEU A 103 -41.67 8.34 -38.83
C LEU A 103 -42.52 9.01 -39.92
N ASN A 104 -43.76 8.54 -40.11
CA ASN A 104 -44.67 9.14 -41.10
C ASN A 104 -45.66 10.16 -40.50
N ASN A 105 -45.65 10.37 -39.17
CA ASN A 105 -46.58 11.28 -38.51
C ASN A 105 -45.84 12.33 -37.63
N PRO A 106 -45.93 13.64 -37.95
CA PRO A 106 -45.29 14.70 -37.16
C PRO A 106 -45.78 14.76 -35.70
N GLN A 107 -46.99 14.29 -35.42
CA GLN A 107 -47.53 14.23 -34.05
C GLN A 107 -46.75 13.25 -33.16
N ASP A 108 -46.28 12.14 -33.73
CA ASP A 108 -45.53 11.11 -33.00
C ASP A 108 -44.08 11.53 -32.79
N GLN A 109 -43.50 12.27 -33.74
CA GLN A 109 -42.21 12.94 -33.55
C GLN A 109 -42.25 13.92 -32.38
N LEU A 110 -43.30 14.74 -32.28
CA LEU A 110 -43.46 15.69 -31.17
C LEU A 110 -43.59 15.00 -29.82
N LYS A 111 -44.34 13.89 -29.73
CA LYS A 111 -44.44 13.09 -28.50
C LYS A 111 -43.08 12.52 -28.08
N ILE A 112 -42.31 11.99 -29.04
CA ILE A 112 -40.97 11.46 -28.77
C ILE A 112 -40.04 12.58 -28.29
N ILE A 113 -40.07 13.74 -28.93
CA ILE A 113 -39.28 14.92 -28.52
C ILE A 113 -39.65 15.34 -27.08
N GLN A 114 -40.94 15.38 -26.76
CA GLN A 114 -41.39 15.71 -25.40
C GLN A 114 -40.90 14.70 -24.36
N GLN A 115 -41.03 13.40 -24.64
CA GLN A 115 -40.52 12.34 -23.74
C GLN A 115 -39.01 12.42 -23.56
N LEU A 116 -38.25 12.70 -24.62
CA LEU A 116 -36.81 12.88 -24.54
C LEU A 116 -36.47 14.12 -23.70
N LYS A 117 -37.21 15.21 -23.84
CA LYS A 117 -37.04 16.43 -23.04
C LYS A 117 -37.29 16.17 -21.55
N GLU A 118 -38.35 15.43 -21.22
CA GLU A 118 -38.65 15.02 -19.85
C GLU A 118 -37.54 14.12 -19.27
N LYS A 119 -37.05 13.16 -20.04
CA LYS A 119 -35.91 12.31 -19.65
C LYS A 119 -34.63 13.11 -19.42
N ILE A 120 -34.32 14.06 -20.30
CA ILE A 120 -33.16 14.95 -20.15
C ILE A 120 -33.29 15.79 -18.88
N ASN A 121 -34.47 16.35 -18.61
CA ASN A 121 -34.70 17.11 -17.38
C ASN A 121 -34.53 16.25 -16.12
N ALA A 122 -35.08 15.03 -16.11
CA ALA A 122 -34.90 14.11 -14.99
C ALA A 122 -33.42 13.75 -14.77
N GLN A 123 -32.67 13.52 -15.85
CA GLN A 123 -31.22 13.28 -15.78
C GLN A 123 -30.45 14.49 -15.27
N ASN A 124 -30.82 15.71 -15.68
CA ASN A 124 -30.19 16.94 -15.20
C ASN A 124 -30.39 17.15 -13.69
N GLU A 125 -31.60 16.91 -13.17
CA GLU A 125 -31.83 16.99 -11.72
C GLU A 125 -31.05 15.91 -10.95
N HIS A 126 -30.94 14.71 -11.50
CA HIS A 126 -30.11 13.65 -10.92
C HIS A 126 -28.62 14.05 -10.88
N ILE A 127 -28.08 14.59 -11.98
CA ILE A 127 -26.69 15.09 -12.06
C ILE A 127 -26.46 16.18 -11.01
N LYS A 128 -27.38 17.13 -10.90
CA LYS A 128 -27.31 18.21 -9.91
C LYS A 128 -27.30 17.68 -8.47
N GLY A 129 -28.09 16.65 -8.17
CA GLY A 129 -28.04 15.96 -6.88
C GLY A 129 -26.68 15.31 -6.59
N MET A 130 -26.11 14.62 -7.58
CA MET A 130 -24.77 14.03 -7.46
C MET A 130 -23.68 15.10 -7.26
N GLU A 131 -23.76 16.23 -7.96
CA GLU A 131 -22.82 17.34 -7.78
C GLU A 131 -22.87 17.92 -6.37
N GLN A 132 -24.06 18.06 -5.78
CA GLN A 132 -24.21 18.52 -4.40
C GLN A 132 -23.59 17.53 -3.41
N LEU A 133 -23.85 16.23 -3.60
CA LEU A 133 -23.23 15.18 -2.78
C LEU A 133 -21.71 15.14 -2.91
N HIS A 134 -21.18 15.35 -4.11
CA HIS A 134 -19.73 15.47 -4.31
C HIS A 134 -19.16 16.71 -3.62
N LYS A 135 -19.84 17.87 -3.71
CA LYS A 135 -19.41 19.09 -3.02
C LYS A 135 -19.36 18.92 -1.50
N THR A 136 -20.38 18.28 -0.90
CA THR A 136 -20.38 18.00 0.54
C THR A 136 -19.29 16.99 0.92
N SER A 137 -19.08 15.96 0.10
CA SER A 137 -18.01 14.98 0.31
C SER A 137 -16.62 15.63 0.25
N ILE A 138 -16.36 16.51 -0.72
CA ILE A 138 -15.10 17.24 -0.82
C ILE A 138 -14.88 18.14 0.41
N TYR A 139 -15.93 18.84 0.86
CA TYR A 139 -15.85 19.70 2.04
C TYR A 139 -15.49 18.91 3.31
N THR A 140 -16.16 17.77 3.53
CA THR A 140 -15.89 16.91 4.70
C THR A 140 -14.50 16.30 4.65
N LEU A 141 -14.04 15.83 3.49
CA LEU A 141 -12.67 15.34 3.31
C LEU A 141 -11.62 16.43 3.56
N LYS A 142 -11.87 17.66 3.12
CA LYS A 142 -10.99 18.80 3.39
C LYS A 142 -10.89 19.09 4.89
N GLN A 143 -12.03 19.06 5.60
CA GLN A 143 -12.07 19.24 7.04
C GLN A 143 -11.31 18.12 7.79
N GLN A 144 -11.47 16.87 7.37
CA GLN A 144 -10.74 15.74 7.94
C GLN A 144 -9.23 15.86 7.72
N ARG A 145 -8.80 16.22 6.50
CA ARG A 145 -7.40 16.50 6.20
C ARG A 145 -6.85 17.60 7.11
N ASP A 146 -7.59 18.68 7.31
CA ASP A 146 -7.14 19.78 8.16
C ASP A 146 -7.02 19.38 9.63
N LYS A 147 -7.90 18.50 10.11
CA LYS A 147 -7.80 17.92 11.46
C LYS A 147 -6.53 17.06 11.58
N LEU A 148 -6.32 16.15 10.63
CA LEU A 148 -5.15 15.26 10.62
C LEU A 148 -3.84 16.06 10.55
N ASN A 149 -3.77 17.11 9.73
CA ASN A 149 -2.58 17.94 9.64
C ASN A 149 -2.24 18.63 10.98
N ARG A 150 -3.25 19.04 11.76
CA ARG A 150 -3.01 19.58 13.11
C ARG A 150 -2.52 18.51 14.08
N GLU A 151 -3.11 17.32 14.04
CA GLU A 151 -2.66 16.20 14.88
C GLU A 151 -1.22 15.80 14.56
N VAL A 152 -0.85 15.76 13.27
CA VAL A 152 0.54 15.51 12.85
C VAL A 152 1.48 16.59 13.38
N ALA A 153 1.11 17.87 13.28
CA ALA A 153 1.95 18.96 13.80
C ALA A 153 2.17 18.85 15.32
N ILE A 154 1.14 18.47 16.09
CA ILE A 154 1.24 18.25 17.54
C ILE A 154 2.18 17.07 17.84
N LEU A 155 2.00 15.94 17.14
CA LEU A 155 2.85 14.76 17.32
C LEU A 155 4.31 15.03 16.96
N GLU A 156 4.57 15.86 15.95
CA GLU A 156 5.92 16.29 15.60
C GLU A 156 6.55 17.14 16.71
N SER A 157 5.79 18.05 17.34
CA SER A 157 6.28 18.80 18.50
C SER A 157 6.55 17.90 19.71
N GLU A 158 5.64 17.00 20.06
CA GLU A 158 5.83 16.06 21.19
C GLU A 158 7.05 15.16 20.96
N LYS A 159 7.23 14.66 19.74
CA LYS A 159 8.41 13.88 19.37
C LYS A 159 9.71 14.68 19.58
N SER A 160 9.71 15.96 19.21
CA SER A 160 10.87 16.83 19.39
C SER A 160 11.17 17.09 20.88
N GLU A 161 10.13 17.26 21.71
CA GLU A 161 10.25 17.43 23.15
C GLU A 161 10.84 16.18 23.81
N ILE A 162 10.29 14.99 23.50
CA ILE A 162 10.79 13.72 24.01
C ILE A 162 12.25 13.48 23.59
N GLN A 163 12.60 13.83 22.34
CA GLN A 163 13.96 13.72 21.87
C GLN A 163 14.91 14.64 22.65
N ASN A 164 14.49 15.87 22.96
CA ASN A 164 15.26 16.80 23.78
C ASN A 164 15.41 16.29 25.22
N GLU A 165 14.34 15.79 25.82
CA GLU A 165 14.36 15.20 27.16
C GLU A 165 15.30 13.99 27.22
N SER A 166 15.25 13.10 26.23
CA SER A 166 16.16 11.96 26.11
C SER A 166 17.63 12.41 26.05
N MET A 167 17.94 13.45 25.28
CA MET A 167 19.29 14.00 25.21
C MET A 167 19.74 14.63 26.52
N ASN A 168 18.84 15.29 27.26
CA ASN A 168 19.14 15.85 28.57
C ASN A 168 19.43 14.76 29.60
N LEU A 169 18.59 13.74 29.68
CA LEU A 169 18.79 12.58 30.58
C LEU A 169 20.08 11.82 30.27
N LEU A 170 20.46 11.74 28.99
CA LEU A 170 21.75 11.15 28.58
C LEU A 170 22.93 12.00 29.04
N ARG A 171 22.84 13.33 28.95
CA ARG A 171 23.87 14.23 29.49
C ARG A 171 24.00 14.08 31.01
N GLU A 172 22.89 14.14 31.73
CA GLU A 172 22.87 13.97 33.18
C GLU A 172 23.44 12.61 33.60
N ASN A 173 23.05 11.52 32.92
CA ASN A 173 23.65 10.21 33.17
C ASN A 173 25.16 10.19 32.96
N ARG A 174 25.66 10.88 31.93
CA ARG A 174 27.09 10.98 31.67
C ARG A 174 27.80 11.73 32.80
N ASP A 175 27.21 12.82 33.26
CA ASP A 175 27.77 13.64 34.33
C ASP A 175 27.78 12.89 35.67
N LEU A 176 26.69 12.21 36.01
CA LEU A 176 26.61 11.34 37.19
C LEU A 176 27.63 10.20 37.13
N ARG A 177 27.83 9.58 35.95
CA ARG A 177 28.87 8.55 35.78
C ARG A 177 30.26 9.13 35.98
N ASN A 178 30.53 10.33 35.46
CA ASN A 178 31.81 11.02 35.66
C ASN A 178 32.02 11.36 37.13
N GLU A 179 30.99 11.79 37.85
CA GLU A 179 31.03 12.08 39.28
C GLU A 179 31.29 10.80 40.11
N ILE A 180 30.58 9.71 39.83
CA ILE A 180 30.83 8.40 40.43
C ILE A 180 32.29 7.97 40.19
N LEU A 181 32.83 8.21 39.00
CA LEU A 181 34.20 7.86 38.65
C LEU A 181 35.22 8.69 39.44
N LYS A 182 34.96 9.99 39.63
CA LYS A 182 35.76 10.88 40.52
C LYS A 182 35.72 10.39 41.97
N LEU A 183 34.54 10.15 42.53
CA LEU A 183 34.36 9.65 43.90
C LEU A 183 35.04 8.29 44.13
N LYS A 184 35.10 7.43 43.11
CA LYS A 184 35.80 6.14 43.17
C LYS A 184 37.32 6.28 43.04
N GLN A 185 37.81 7.31 42.36
CA GLN A 185 39.23 7.65 42.29
C GLN A 185 39.73 8.33 43.56
N ASP A 186 38.85 9.00 44.30
CA ASP A 186 39.21 9.63 45.58
C ASP A 186 39.75 8.58 46.57
N PRO A 187 41.00 8.74 47.06
CA PRO A 187 41.66 7.75 47.90
C PRO A 187 40.94 7.55 49.25
N SER A 188 40.15 8.52 49.71
CA SER A 188 39.30 8.43 50.91
C SER A 188 38.33 7.24 50.90
N TYR A 189 37.80 6.86 49.72
CA TYR A 189 36.93 5.68 49.57
C TYR A 189 37.69 4.36 49.31
N ARG A 190 38.95 4.40 48.89
CA ARG A 190 39.80 3.20 48.79
C ARG A 190 40.26 2.72 50.16
N THR A 191 40.54 3.63 51.10
CA THR A 191 41.09 3.27 52.42
C THR A 191 40.11 2.52 53.32
N LYS A 192 38.79 2.56 53.05
CA LYS A 192 37.78 1.78 53.78
C LYS A 192 37.48 0.39 53.19
N ARG A 193 38.13 0.00 52.08
CA ARG A 193 38.02 -1.38 51.57
C ARG A 193 39.03 -2.25 52.28
N ILE A 194 38.56 -2.91 53.33
CA ILE A 194 39.17 -4.12 53.90
C ILE A 194 39.54 -5.06 52.74
N PRO A 195 40.78 -5.56 52.65
CA PRO A 195 41.20 -6.43 51.56
C PRO A 195 40.70 -7.84 51.83
N GLU A 196 39.43 -8.11 51.52
CA GLU A 196 38.93 -9.48 51.48
C GLU A 196 39.08 -10.09 50.08
N SER A 197 39.98 -11.07 50.07
CA SER A 197 39.87 -12.37 49.42
C SER A 197 39.88 -12.44 47.89
N LYS A 198 40.87 -13.22 47.43
CA LYS A 198 41.08 -13.74 46.07
C LYS A 198 39.79 -14.35 45.49
N PRO A 199 39.47 -14.19 44.20
CA PRO A 199 38.38 -14.95 43.59
C PRO A 199 38.89 -16.33 43.19
N SER A 200 38.75 -17.30 44.08
CA SER A 200 38.75 -18.72 43.74
C SER A 200 37.32 -19.20 43.49
N THR A 201 37.16 -19.93 42.37
CA THR A 201 36.18 -20.99 42.12
C THR A 201 34.69 -20.64 41.93
N SER A 202 34.25 -20.79 40.67
CA SER A 202 32.92 -21.20 40.16
C SER A 202 31.68 -20.70 40.92
N GLN A 203 31.11 -19.58 40.46
CA GLN A 203 29.74 -19.22 40.83
C GLN A 203 28.71 -20.19 40.20
N PRO A 204 27.61 -20.52 40.90
CA PRO A 204 26.54 -21.33 40.33
C PRO A 204 25.86 -20.56 39.19
N LYS A 205 25.77 -21.22 38.02
CA LYS A 205 25.20 -20.68 36.76
C LYS A 205 23.79 -20.10 36.93
N THR A 206 23.07 -20.50 37.97
CA THR A 206 21.72 -20.03 38.35
C THR A 206 21.64 -18.55 38.69
N HIS A 207 22.73 -17.93 39.20
CA HIS A 207 22.74 -16.51 39.52
C HIS A 207 22.66 -15.62 38.27
N HIS A 208 23.17 -16.10 37.13
CA HIS A 208 23.20 -15.35 35.88
C HIS A 208 21.78 -15.16 35.30
N PHE A 209 20.95 -16.19 35.33
CA PHE A 209 19.58 -16.14 34.78
C PHE A 209 18.67 -15.21 35.59
N ARG A 210 18.81 -15.18 36.92
CA ARG A 210 18.07 -14.25 37.80
C ARG A 210 18.40 -12.80 37.48
N GLN A 211 19.68 -12.49 37.34
CA GLN A 211 20.14 -11.14 37.03
C GLN A 211 19.68 -10.68 35.65
N LYS A 212 19.72 -11.57 34.64
CA LYS A 212 19.32 -11.26 33.26
C LYS A 212 17.81 -11.00 33.12
N LEU A 213 16.99 -11.63 33.96
CA LEU A 213 15.55 -11.43 34.01
C LEU A 213 15.09 -10.32 34.98
N GLY A 214 16.04 -9.64 35.65
CA GLY A 214 15.72 -8.63 36.65
C GLY A 214 15.01 -9.18 37.90
N LEU A 215 15.18 -10.47 38.19
CA LEU A 215 14.58 -11.13 39.35
C LEU A 215 15.45 -10.96 40.60
N SER A 216 14.83 -11.09 41.77
CA SER A 216 15.53 -11.06 43.06
C SER A 216 16.63 -12.13 43.13
N LYS A 217 17.69 -11.85 43.90
CA LYS A 217 18.77 -12.81 44.18
C LYS A 217 18.27 -14.09 44.87
N THR A 218 17.10 -14.02 45.53
CA THR A 218 16.42 -15.14 46.20
C THR A 218 15.36 -15.83 45.33
N ALA A 219 15.16 -15.41 44.08
CA ALA A 219 14.04 -15.85 43.26
C ALA A 219 14.05 -17.36 42.98
N THR A 220 12.90 -18.01 43.12
CA THR A 220 12.81 -19.47 42.96
C THR A 220 12.87 -19.87 41.49
N GLU A 221 13.31 -21.09 41.18
CA GLU A 221 13.36 -21.61 39.81
C GLU A 221 12.01 -21.50 39.06
N LYS A 222 10.89 -21.70 39.78
CA LYS A 222 9.54 -21.49 39.26
C LYS A 222 9.28 -20.04 38.82
N GLU A 223 9.83 -19.07 39.53
CA GLU A 223 9.73 -17.64 39.18
C GLU A 223 10.55 -17.32 37.93
N ILE A 224 11.72 -17.96 37.78
CA ILE A 224 12.55 -17.87 36.57
C ILE A 224 11.81 -18.43 35.34
N VAL A 225 11.19 -19.60 35.48
CA VAL A 225 10.39 -20.19 34.38
C VAL A 225 9.20 -19.31 34.01
N THR A 226 8.50 -18.76 34.99
CA THR A 226 7.30 -17.93 34.73
C THR A 226 7.66 -16.59 34.09
N SER A 227 8.79 -15.96 34.46
CA SER A 227 9.25 -14.73 33.81
C SER A 227 9.67 -14.97 32.36
N TYR A 228 10.42 -16.04 32.06
CA TYR A 228 10.74 -16.42 30.68
C TYR A 228 9.48 -16.68 29.84
N LYS A 229 8.49 -17.40 30.38
CA LYS A 229 7.21 -17.64 29.69
C LYS A 229 6.44 -16.35 29.41
N LYS A 230 6.44 -15.40 30.35
CA LYS A 230 5.82 -14.07 30.13
C LYS A 230 6.53 -13.31 29.01
N LEU A 231 7.86 -13.29 29.01
CA LEU A 231 8.64 -12.64 27.97
C LEU A 231 8.42 -13.27 26.59
N LEU A 232 8.36 -14.60 26.49
CA LEU A 232 8.06 -15.30 25.25
C LEU A 232 6.66 -14.97 24.72
N LYS A 233 5.66 -14.84 25.61
CA LYS A 233 4.30 -14.47 25.21
C LYS A 233 4.23 -13.04 24.66
N ILE A 234 4.95 -12.10 25.28
CA ILE A 234 4.97 -10.69 24.86
C ILE A 234 5.74 -10.50 23.55
N THR A 235 6.83 -11.26 23.36
CA THR A 235 7.70 -11.13 22.19
C THR A 235 7.27 -11.99 21.00
N HIS A 236 6.21 -12.79 21.13
CA HIS A 236 5.77 -13.68 20.07
C HIS A 236 5.37 -12.93 18.78
N PRO A 237 5.84 -13.35 17.59
CA PRO A 237 5.55 -12.67 16.33
C PRO A 237 4.05 -12.61 16.00
N ASP A 238 3.29 -13.66 16.32
CA ASP A 238 1.84 -13.71 16.12
C ASP A 238 1.04 -12.69 16.98
N HIS A 239 1.68 -12.12 18.01
CA HIS A 239 1.10 -11.06 18.85
C HIS A 239 1.67 -9.66 18.51
N GLY A 240 2.32 -9.51 17.35
CA GLY A 240 2.99 -8.27 16.94
C GLY A 240 4.34 -8.04 17.63
N GLY A 241 4.91 -9.09 18.24
CA GLY A 241 6.22 -9.04 18.89
C GLY A 241 7.41 -9.17 17.92
N ASN A 242 8.60 -8.84 18.40
CA ASN A 242 9.83 -8.92 17.62
C ASN A 242 10.34 -10.37 17.55
N ALA A 243 10.32 -10.96 16.35
CA ALA A 243 10.77 -12.33 16.09
C ALA A 243 12.23 -12.59 16.52
N ALA A 244 13.14 -11.63 16.33
CA ALA A 244 14.54 -11.79 16.73
C ALA A 244 14.70 -11.84 18.26
N ALA A 245 13.92 -11.00 18.97
CA ALA A 245 13.88 -11.01 20.44
C ALA A 245 13.27 -12.32 20.96
N PHE A 246 12.20 -12.81 20.33
CA PHE A 246 11.59 -14.10 20.68
C PHE A 246 12.58 -15.26 20.55
N HIS A 247 13.33 -15.33 19.45
CA HIS A 247 14.36 -16.36 19.25
C HIS A 247 15.46 -16.28 20.32
N TYR A 248 15.96 -15.08 20.62
CA TYR A 248 16.96 -14.89 21.66
C TYR A 248 16.46 -15.38 23.03
N ILE A 249 15.26 -14.96 23.44
CA ILE A 249 14.69 -15.33 24.73
C ILE A 249 14.41 -16.83 24.80
N LYS A 250 13.97 -17.44 23.68
CA LYS A 250 13.75 -18.88 23.58
C LYS A 250 15.05 -19.67 23.74
N THR A 251 16.12 -19.27 23.05
CA THR A 251 17.43 -19.92 23.19
C THR A 251 17.95 -19.83 24.62
N ASP A 252 17.80 -18.69 25.29
CA ASP A 252 18.25 -18.49 26.67
C ASP A 252 17.46 -19.33 27.67
N TYR A 253 16.15 -19.47 27.46
CA TYR A 253 15.28 -20.35 28.24
C TYR A 253 15.63 -21.84 28.07
N ASP A 254 15.95 -22.27 26.85
CA ASP A 254 16.37 -23.65 26.58
C ASP A 254 17.72 -23.97 27.26
N HIS A 255 18.66 -23.01 27.28
CA HIS A 255 19.91 -23.15 28.04
C HIS A 255 19.67 -23.31 29.55
N PHE A 256 18.78 -22.48 30.11
CA PHE A 256 18.39 -22.60 31.52
C PHE A 256 17.78 -23.97 31.82
N ARG A 257 16.86 -24.45 30.98
CA ARG A 257 16.20 -25.74 31.15
C ARG A 257 17.16 -26.93 31.06
N ASN A 258 18.15 -26.85 30.18
CA ASN A 258 19.19 -27.87 30.07
C ASN A 258 20.15 -27.83 31.27
N SER A 259 20.46 -26.63 31.78
CA SER A 259 21.33 -26.49 32.95
C SER A 259 20.75 -26.99 34.28
N ASN A 260 19.44 -27.19 34.36
CA ASN A 260 18.76 -27.75 35.54
C ASN A 260 18.41 -29.25 35.36
N ARG A 261 18.80 -29.87 34.24
CA ARG A 261 18.57 -31.31 33.98
C ARG A 261 19.82 -32.18 34.20
N ASP A 262 20.98 -31.55 34.37
CA ASP A 262 22.24 -32.18 34.82
C ASP A 262 22.39 -32.00 36.33
#